data_AF-A0A6C0EV13-F1
#
_entry.id   AF-A0A6C0EV13-F1
#
_cell.length_a   1.000
_cell.length_b   1.000
_cell.length_c   1.000
_cell.angle_alpha   90.00
_cell.angle_beta   90.00
_cell.angle_gamma   90.00
#
_symmetry.space_group_name_H-M   'P 1'
#
loop_
_entity.id
_entity.type
_entity.pdbx_description
1 polymer ?
#
loop_
_entity_poly.entity_id
_entity_poly.type
_entity_poly.pdbx_seq_one_letter_code
_entity_poly.pdbx_strand_id
1 'polypeptide(L)'
;MKQYIFFYIINISMFDVVELVKRVLKYLFEGIIVAIAAFVIPKRSLNIEEILLLALTAAATFSILDTYAPSFSPSVRGGAGFGIGANLVGFPGGL
;
A
#
# COMPACT_ATOMS: atom_id res chain seq x y z
N MET A 1 -15.85 12.87 -25.21
CA MET A 1 -15.93 11.46 -24.77
C MET A 1 -14.82 10.57 -25.36
N LYS A 2 -14.51 10.67 -26.66
CA LYS A 2 -13.42 9.88 -27.32
C LYS A 2 -11.98 10.19 -26.85
N GLN A 3 -11.72 11.39 -26.34
CA GLN A 3 -10.38 11.81 -25.86
C GLN A 3 -9.94 11.15 -24.53
N TYR A 4 -10.88 10.81 -23.64
CA TYR A 4 -10.55 10.16 -22.35
C TYR A 4 -10.16 8.69 -22.52
N ILE A 5 -10.75 8.00 -23.49
CA ILE A 5 -10.40 6.61 -23.84
C ILE A 5 -9.03 6.53 -24.53
N PHE A 6 -8.66 7.55 -25.32
CA PHE A 6 -7.34 7.65 -25.95
C PHE A 6 -6.22 7.94 -24.93
N PHE A 7 -6.50 8.73 -23.88
CA PHE A 7 -5.56 8.97 -22.78
C PHE A 7 -5.35 7.72 -21.89
N TYR A 8 -6.38 6.90 -21.71
CA TYR A 8 -6.29 5.62 -20.98
C TYR A 8 -5.48 4.56 -21.75
N ILE A 9 -5.59 4.51 -23.09
CA ILE A 9 -4.84 3.59 -23.95
C ILE A 9 -3.34 3.97 -24.06
N ILE A 10 -3.02 5.27 -24.06
CA ILE A 10 -1.63 5.75 -24.01
C ILE A 10 -0.94 5.40 -22.70
N ASN A 11 -1.66 5.45 -21.57
CA ASN A 11 -1.11 5.07 -20.25
C ASN A 11 -0.85 3.56 -20.11
N ILE A 12 -1.62 2.70 -20.79
CA ILE A 12 -1.40 1.24 -20.80
C ILE A 12 -0.15 0.85 -21.61
N SER A 13 0.28 1.70 -22.54
CA SER A 13 1.33 1.38 -23.52
C SER A 13 2.74 1.79 -23.07
N MET A 14 2.87 2.49 -21.93
CA MET A 14 4.15 2.94 -21.38
C MET A 14 4.57 2.08 -20.19
N PHE A 15 4.76 0.78 -20.43
CA PHE A 15 5.48 -0.09 -19.51
C PHE A 15 6.97 0.29 -19.56
N ASP A 16 7.30 1.46 -19.01
CA ASP A 16 8.69 1.91 -18.92
C ASP A 16 9.36 1.06 -17.85
N VAL A 17 10.40 0.32 -18.24
CA VAL A 17 11.28 -0.43 -17.32
C VAL A 17 11.74 0.46 -16.17
N VAL A 18 11.82 1.78 -16.39
CA VAL A 18 12.10 2.82 -15.40
C VAL A 18 11.08 2.84 -14.26
N GLU A 19 9.79 2.66 -14.52
CA GLU A 19 8.75 2.64 -13.48
C GLU A 19 8.81 1.36 -12.64
N LEU A 20 9.06 0.20 -13.29
CA LEU A 20 9.31 -1.05 -12.58
C LEU A 20 10.57 -0.97 -11.71
N VAL A 21 11.67 -0.43 -12.22
CA VAL A 21 12.91 -0.26 -11.44
C VAL A 21 12.68 0.67 -10.25
N LYS A 22 11.95 1.77 -10.43
CA LYS A 22 11.56 2.66 -9.31
C LYS A 22 10.74 1.90 -8.26
N ARG A 23 9.79 1.07 -8.69
CA ARG A 23 8.94 0.28 -7.80
C ARG A 23 9.75 -0.77 -7.02
N VAL A 24 10.64 -1.50 -7.70
CA VAL A 24 11.54 -2.48 -7.08
C VAL A 24 12.47 -1.82 -6.07
N LEU A 25 13.09 -0.69 -6.43
CA LEU A 25 13.94 0.06 -5.51
C LEU A 25 13.16 0.53 -4.28
N LYS A 26 11.94 1.06 -4.47
CA LYS A 26 11.08 1.49 -3.37
C LYS A 26 10.85 0.39 -2.34
N TYR A 27 10.43 -0.80 -2.77
CA TYR A 27 10.13 -1.91 -1.87
C TYR A 27 11.38 -2.47 -1.16
N LEU A 28 12.56 -2.37 -1.81
CA LEU A 28 13.84 -2.72 -1.19
C LEU A 28 14.18 -1.75 -0.04
N PHE A 29 13.97 -0.44 -0.24
CA PHE A 29 14.16 0.57 0.79
C PHE A 29 13.17 0.42 1.95
N GLU A 30 11.92 0.10 1.67
CA GLU A 30 10.90 -0.18 2.71
C GLU A 30 11.30 -1.38 3.58
N GLY A 31 11.80 -2.47 2.98
CA GLY A 31 12.33 -3.61 3.72
C GLY A 31 13.52 -3.26 4.64
N ILE A 32 14.42 -2.39 4.18
CA ILE A 32 15.57 -1.91 4.98
C ILE A 32 15.09 -1.07 6.18
N ILE A 33 14.10 -0.20 6.00
CA ILE A 33 13.53 0.62 7.08
C ILE A 33 12.92 -0.29 8.16
N VAL A 34 12.21 -1.35 7.75
CA VAL A 34 11.62 -2.32 8.69
C VAL A 34 12.71 -3.12 9.42
N ALA A 35 13.80 -3.51 8.74
CA ALA A 35 14.94 -4.17 9.36
C ALA A 35 15.57 -3.30 10.46
N ILE A 36 15.74 -2.00 10.19
CA ILE A 36 16.27 -1.04 11.17
C ILE A 36 15.31 -0.90 12.36
N ALA A 37 14.00 -0.81 12.11
CA ALA A 37 13.00 -0.77 13.18
C ALA A 37 13.04 -2.05 14.05
N ALA A 38 13.14 -3.22 13.42
CA ALA A 38 13.28 -4.50 14.11
C ALA A 38 14.59 -4.60 14.90
N PHE A 39 15.65 -3.90 14.52
CA PHE A 39 16.90 -3.85 15.28
C PHE A 39 16.83 -2.87 16.47
N VAL A 40 16.16 -1.71 16.30
CA VAL A 40 16.16 -0.62 17.30
C VAL A 40 15.10 -0.79 18.39
N ILE A 41 13.93 -1.33 18.06
CA ILE A 41 12.78 -1.39 18.98
C ILE A 41 12.88 -2.48 20.07
N PRO A 42 13.42 -3.69 19.83
CA PRO A 42 13.24 -4.78 20.79
C PRO A 42 14.17 -4.64 22.00
N LYS A 43 13.62 -4.88 23.19
CA LYS A 43 14.37 -4.97 24.46
C LYS A 43 15.16 -6.29 24.60
N ARG A 44 15.05 -7.19 23.62
CA ARG A 44 15.66 -8.52 23.59
C ARG A 44 16.39 -8.64 22.25
N SER A 45 17.62 -9.12 22.25
CA SER A 45 18.41 -9.28 21.02
C SER A 45 17.71 -10.26 20.08
N LEU A 46 17.12 -9.76 19.00
CA LEU A 46 16.68 -10.58 17.88
C LEU A 46 17.91 -11.07 17.12
N ASN A 47 17.84 -12.30 16.61
CA ASN A 47 18.90 -12.82 15.76
C ASN A 47 18.87 -12.11 14.40
N ILE A 48 20.05 -11.99 13.77
CA ILE A 48 20.18 -11.36 12.45
C ILE A 48 19.31 -12.08 11.40
N GLU A 49 19.16 -13.41 11.53
CA GLU A 49 18.28 -14.22 10.68
C GLU A 49 16.80 -13.83 10.81
N GLU A 50 16.33 -13.52 12.03
CA GLU A 50 14.94 -13.11 12.27
C GLU A 50 14.68 -11.73 11.67
N ILE A 51 15.64 -10.81 11.80
CA ILE A 51 15.56 -9.46 11.23
C ILE A 51 15.51 -9.53 9.70
N LEU A 52 16.32 -10.40 9.08
CA LEU A 52 16.30 -10.65 7.64
C LEU A 52 14.96 -11.22 7.18
N LEU A 53 14.41 -12.18 7.92
CA LEU A 53 13.10 -12.77 7.60
C LEU A 53 11.97 -11.73 7.73
N LEU A 54 11.99 -10.89 8.77
CA LEU A 54 11.04 -9.79 8.94
C LEU A 54 11.14 -8.77 7.80
N ALA A 55 12.34 -8.39 7.41
CA ALA A 55 12.57 -7.45 6.32
C ALA A 55 12.02 -8.00 4.98
N LEU A 56 12.26 -9.29 4.69
CA LEU A 56 11.83 -9.93 3.45
C LEU A 56 10.31 -10.11 3.39
N THR A 57 9.69 -10.53 4.50
CA THR A 57 8.23 -10.67 4.60
C THR A 57 7.53 -9.30 4.56
N ALA A 58 8.10 -8.28 5.19
CA ALA A 58 7.60 -6.91 5.11
C ALA A 58 7.71 -6.35 3.69
N ALA A 59 8.84 -6.51 3.01
CA ALA A 59 9.00 -6.08 1.62
C ALA A 59 7.98 -6.77 0.69
N ALA A 60 7.72 -8.06 0.88
CA ALA A 60 6.72 -8.79 0.11
C ALA A 60 5.28 -8.28 0.37
N THR A 61 4.93 -8.05 1.64
CA THR A 61 3.59 -7.57 2.02
C THR A 61 3.34 -6.12 1.61
N PHE A 62 4.31 -5.22 1.80
CA PHE A 62 4.23 -3.82 1.35
C PHE A 62 4.20 -3.70 -0.17
N SER A 63 4.96 -4.52 -0.90
CA SER A 63 4.91 -4.58 -2.36
C SER A 63 3.51 -4.92 -2.90
N ILE A 64 2.84 -5.88 -2.24
CA ILE A 64 1.45 -6.24 -2.56
C ILE A 64 0.54 -5.07 -2.20
N LEU A 65 0.63 -4.54 -0.97
CA LEU A 65 -0.25 -3.48 -0.49
C LEU A 65 -0.18 -2.24 -1.40
N ASP A 66 1.01 -1.82 -1.82
CA ASP A 66 1.20 -0.66 -2.71
C ASP A 66 0.71 -0.89 -4.13
N THR A 67 0.81 -2.13 -4.63
CA THR A 67 0.31 -2.48 -5.96
C THR A 67 -1.23 -2.50 -5.99
N TYR A 68 -1.86 -2.94 -4.89
CA TYR A 68 -3.31 -3.04 -4.79
C TYR A 68 -3.99 -1.83 -4.15
N ALA A 69 -3.22 -0.92 -3.51
CA ALA A 69 -3.67 0.35 -2.94
C ALA A 69 -4.69 1.13 -3.78
N PRO A 70 -4.48 1.34 -5.10
CA PRO A 70 -5.44 2.07 -5.92
C PRO A 70 -6.77 1.33 -6.09
N SER A 71 -6.79 0.00 -6.03
CA SER A 71 -7.97 -0.82 -6.29
C SER A 71 -8.94 -0.87 -5.11
N PHE A 72 -8.45 -0.83 -3.87
CA PHE A 72 -9.31 -0.84 -2.67
C PHE A 72 -9.53 0.54 -2.03
N SER A 73 -8.74 1.57 -2.39
CA SER A 73 -8.89 2.94 -1.86
C SER A 73 -10.27 3.56 -2.07
N PRO A 74 -10.92 3.46 -3.26
CA PRO A 74 -12.25 4.03 -3.47
C PRO A 74 -13.31 3.38 -2.57
N SER A 75 -13.28 2.06 -2.43
CA SER A 75 -14.23 1.30 -1.61
C SER A 75 -14.06 1.57 -0.12
N VAL A 76 -12.81 1.66 0.37
CA VAL A 76 -12.52 2.00 1.78
C VAL A 76 -12.97 3.41 2.10
N ARG A 77 -12.73 4.39 1.22
CA ARG A 77 -13.20 5.77 1.40
C ARG A 77 -14.73 5.86 1.35
N GLY A 78 -15.38 5.11 0.45
CA GLY A 78 -16.84 5.03 0.38
C GLY A 78 -17.46 4.41 1.63
N GLY A 79 -16.91 3.29 2.11
CA GLY A 79 -17.38 2.62 3.32
C GLY A 79 -17.11 3.41 4.60
N ALA A 80 -15.92 4.00 4.75
CA ALA A 80 -15.59 4.86 5.89
C ALA A 80 -16.38 6.18 5.87
N GLY A 81 -16.55 6.79 4.70
CA GLY A 81 -17.36 8.00 4.53
C GLY A 81 -18.84 7.74 4.81
N PHE A 82 -19.37 6.60 4.36
CA PHE A 82 -20.72 6.16 4.71
C PHE A 82 -20.85 5.87 6.21
N GLY A 83 -19.89 5.15 6.82
CA GLY A 83 -19.92 4.85 8.26
C GLY A 83 -19.88 6.10 9.14
N ILE A 84 -19.00 7.06 8.82
CA ILE A 84 -18.92 8.35 9.51
C ILE A 84 -20.20 9.14 9.29
N GLY A 85 -20.68 9.26 8.04
CA GLY A 85 -21.91 9.99 7.72
C GLY A 85 -23.16 9.38 8.35
N ALA A 86 -23.28 8.05 8.36
CA ALA A 86 -24.38 7.31 8.95
C ALA A 86 -24.42 7.48 10.48
N ASN A 87 -23.25 7.46 11.13
CA ASN A 87 -23.15 7.70 12.57
C ASN A 87 -23.54 9.14 12.95
N LEU A 88 -23.21 10.12 12.11
CA LEU A 88 -23.57 11.53 12.33
C LEU A 88 -25.07 11.81 12.19
N VAL A 89 -25.80 11.05 11.39
CA VAL A 89 -27.25 11.25 11.16
C VAL A 89 -28.13 10.19 11.84
N GLY A 90 -27.55 9.30 12.65
CA GLY A 90 -28.29 8.25 13.37
C GLY A 90 -28.84 7.14 12.45
N PHE A 91 -28.35 7.00 11.22
CA PHE A 91 -28.81 5.97 10.30
C PHE A 91 -28.46 4.56 10.81
N PRO A 92 -29.32 3.52 10.67
CA PRO A 92 -30.59 3.44 9.93
C PRO A 92 -31.87 3.62 10.76
N GLY A 93 -31.76 3.82 12.08
CA GLY A 93 -32.88 3.83 13.02
C GLY A 93 -32.93 5.07 13.91
N GLY A 94 -32.44 6.20 13.41
CA GLY A 94 -32.38 7.46 14.14
C GLY A 94 -33.75 7.84 14.69
N LEU A 95 -33.77 8.21 15.97
CA LEU A 95 -34.94 8.75 16.68
C LEU A 95 -35.64 9.84 15.88
#